data_AF-A0A944JCG3-F1
#
_entry.id   AF-A0A944JCG3-F1
#
_cell.length_a   1.000
_cell.length_b   1.000
_cell.length_c   1.000
_cell.angle_alpha   90.00
_cell.angle_beta   90.00
_cell.angle_gamma   90.00
#
_symmetry.space_group_name_H-M   'P 1'
#
loop_
_entity.id
_entity.type
_entity.pdbx_description
1 polymer ?
#
loop_
_entity_poly.entity_id
_entity_poly.type
_entity_poly.pdbx_seq_one_letter_code
_entity_poly.pdbx_strand_id
1 'polypeptide(L)'
;MPNDPTPAPAVDPTPAPVPAVDPAPAPTPAPAVDPTPAPAPAEGDVSTLPEWAQTLINEAKAKADPPQPTPPAPEPPAAEGDLSKLPKWARDQLGQAQEQARTAAVHAAVLRTAPTAGANAAALLDSQSAMTALAAIDTNDATAVAAAITAAVQAQPHLAAPVGPARGGADFGNATPPERKPGSLHDAIAARLNT
;
A
#
# COMPACT_ATOMS: atom_id res chain seq x y z
N MET A 1 9.23 -21.64 -74.58
CA MET A 1 7.97 -22.11 -73.97
C MET A 1 7.66 -21.16 -72.81
N PRO A 2 6.59 -20.37 -72.90
CA PRO A 2 6.16 -19.43 -71.85
C PRO A 2 5.51 -20.19 -70.68
N ASN A 3 5.86 -19.84 -69.45
CA ASN A 3 5.23 -20.36 -68.24
C ASN A 3 4.10 -19.42 -67.82
N ASP A 4 2.87 -19.93 -67.83
CA ASP A 4 1.68 -19.29 -67.26
C ASP A 4 1.74 -19.30 -65.72
N PRO A 5 1.44 -18.17 -65.03
CA PRO A 5 1.20 -18.19 -63.60
C PRO A 5 -0.25 -18.65 -63.29
N THR A 6 -0.35 -19.68 -62.43
CA THR A 6 -1.59 -20.15 -61.81
C THR A 6 -2.30 -19.03 -61.03
N PRO A 7 -3.63 -18.83 -61.17
CA PRO A 7 -4.36 -17.86 -60.34
C PRO A 7 -4.55 -18.39 -58.91
N ALA A 8 -4.30 -17.52 -57.93
CA ALA A 8 -4.53 -17.76 -56.51
C ALA A 8 -6.04 -17.72 -56.16
N PRO A 9 -6.49 -18.46 -55.11
CA PRO A 9 -7.89 -18.43 -54.68
C PRO A 9 -8.27 -17.07 -54.08
N ALA A 10 -9.46 -16.58 -54.45
CA ALA A 10 -10.04 -15.36 -53.91
C ALA A 10 -10.38 -15.52 -52.42
N VAL A 11 -9.92 -14.59 -51.60
CA VAL A 11 -10.31 -14.47 -50.19
C VAL A 11 -11.63 -13.72 -50.08
N ASP A 12 -12.58 -14.32 -49.37
CA ASP A 12 -13.90 -13.74 -49.02
C ASP A 12 -13.74 -12.42 -48.25
N PRO A 13 -14.58 -11.41 -48.50
CA PRO A 13 -14.57 -10.17 -47.73
C PRO A 13 -15.06 -10.43 -46.30
N THR A 14 -14.24 -10.01 -45.33
CA THR A 14 -14.60 -9.97 -43.91
C THR A 14 -15.81 -9.04 -43.70
N PRO A 15 -16.86 -9.46 -42.97
CA PRO A 15 -18.02 -8.61 -42.69
C PRO A 15 -17.60 -7.39 -41.84
N ALA A 16 -18.10 -6.22 -42.22
CA ALA A 16 -17.89 -4.98 -41.50
C ALA A 16 -18.47 -5.03 -40.07
N PRO A 17 -17.82 -4.42 -39.07
CA PRO A 17 -18.35 -4.34 -37.72
C PRO A 17 -19.63 -3.50 -37.69
N VAL A 18 -20.68 -4.05 -37.08
CA VAL A 18 -21.94 -3.37 -36.81
C VAL A 18 -21.71 -2.23 -35.82
N PRO A 19 -22.28 -1.03 -36.02
CA PRO A 19 -22.21 0.05 -35.04
C PRO A 19 -22.80 -0.39 -33.70
N ALA A 20 -22.06 -0.18 -32.62
CA ALA A 20 -22.57 -0.36 -31.27
C ALA A 20 -23.70 0.65 -31.02
N VAL A 21 -24.85 0.16 -30.56
CA VAL A 21 -25.99 0.98 -30.15
C VAL A 21 -25.60 1.70 -28.87
N ASP A 22 -25.78 3.03 -28.86
CA ASP A 22 -25.55 3.87 -27.68
C ASP A 22 -26.37 3.35 -26.49
N PRO A 23 -25.75 3.06 -25.33
CA PRO A 23 -26.50 2.73 -24.12
C PRO A 23 -27.30 3.95 -23.66
N ALA A 24 -28.59 3.73 -23.40
CA ALA A 24 -29.49 4.74 -22.85
C ALA A 24 -28.90 5.37 -21.55
N PRO A 25 -29.12 6.68 -21.32
CA PRO A 25 -28.62 7.35 -20.13
C PRO A 25 -29.17 6.68 -18.87
N ALA A 26 -28.26 6.35 -17.94
CA ALA A 26 -28.61 5.81 -16.64
C ALA A 26 -29.49 6.80 -15.85
N PRO A 27 -30.46 6.32 -15.06
CA PRO A 27 -31.27 7.18 -14.21
C PRO A 27 -30.38 7.94 -13.21
N THR A 28 -30.64 9.24 -13.08
CA THR A 28 -30.05 10.10 -12.06
C THR A 28 -30.26 9.49 -10.66
N PRO A 29 -29.20 9.29 -9.85
CA PRO A 29 -29.35 8.86 -8.47
C PRO A 29 -30.18 9.88 -7.69
N ALA A 30 -31.19 9.41 -6.97
CA ALA A 30 -31.87 10.22 -5.95
C ALA A 30 -30.84 10.71 -4.92
N PRO A 31 -31.03 11.91 -4.34
CA PRO A 31 -30.17 12.39 -3.26
C PRO A 31 -30.12 11.34 -2.15
N ALA A 32 -28.91 10.89 -1.83
CA ALA A 32 -28.66 10.02 -0.69
C ALA A 32 -29.14 10.76 0.57
N VAL A 33 -30.12 10.18 1.26
CA VAL A 33 -30.35 10.47 2.67
C VAL A 33 -29.06 10.19 3.41
N ASP A 34 -28.57 11.17 4.16
CA ASP A 34 -27.48 10.99 5.11
C ASP A 34 -27.74 9.70 5.89
N PRO A 35 -26.81 8.73 5.91
CA PRO A 35 -26.91 7.66 6.86
C PRO A 35 -26.82 8.29 8.25
N THR A 36 -27.94 8.25 8.98
CA THR A 36 -27.94 8.35 10.44
C THR A 36 -26.71 7.61 10.95
N PRO A 37 -25.83 8.24 11.76
CA PRO A 37 -24.70 7.54 12.35
C PRO A 37 -25.21 6.24 12.97
N ALA A 38 -24.76 5.11 12.43
CA ALA A 38 -24.95 3.84 13.11
C ALA A 38 -24.43 4.04 14.54
N PRO A 39 -25.15 3.58 15.58
CA PRO A 39 -24.61 3.59 16.93
C PRO A 39 -23.22 2.95 16.86
N ALA A 40 -22.23 3.65 17.42
CA ALA A 40 -20.89 3.12 17.58
C ALA A 40 -21.01 1.67 18.11
N PRO A 41 -20.22 0.71 17.59
CA PRO A 41 -20.28 -0.66 18.06
C PRO A 41 -20.21 -0.61 19.59
N ALA A 42 -21.27 -1.14 20.21
CA ALA A 42 -21.29 -1.37 21.64
C ALA A 42 -19.97 -2.07 22.00
N GLU A 43 -19.30 -1.49 23.00
CA GLU A 43 -18.15 -2.00 23.72
C GLU A 43 -17.89 -3.49 23.41
N GLY A 44 -16.79 -3.74 22.69
CA GLY A 44 -16.50 -5.03 22.07
C GLY A 44 -16.81 -6.22 22.97
N ASP A 45 -17.80 -7.01 22.55
CA ASP A 45 -18.17 -8.25 23.20
C ASP A 45 -16.95 -9.18 23.19
N VAL A 46 -16.40 -9.44 24.37
CA VAL A 46 -15.23 -10.29 24.62
C VAL A 46 -15.43 -11.69 24.01
N SER A 47 -16.68 -12.07 23.76
CA SER A 47 -17.10 -13.30 23.09
C SER A 47 -16.75 -13.36 21.59
N THR A 48 -16.45 -12.22 20.94
CA THR A 48 -15.99 -12.16 19.54
C THR A 48 -14.47 -12.25 19.40
N LEU A 49 -13.73 -12.20 20.51
CA LEU A 49 -12.29 -12.41 20.50
C LEU A 49 -11.98 -13.92 20.33
N PRO A 50 -10.89 -14.27 19.63
CA PRO A 50 -10.46 -15.67 19.54
C PRO A 50 -10.16 -16.25 20.93
N GLU A 51 -10.37 -17.56 21.11
CA GLU A 51 -10.17 -18.29 22.38
C GLU A 51 -8.87 -17.92 23.12
N TRP A 52 -7.77 -17.77 22.37
CA TRP A 52 -6.48 -17.39 22.95
C TRP A 52 -6.51 -16.01 23.63
N ALA A 53 -7.27 -15.04 23.11
CA ALA A 53 -7.40 -13.70 23.68
C ALA A 53 -8.33 -13.68 24.89
N GLN A 54 -9.39 -14.48 24.88
CA GLN A 54 -10.28 -14.65 26.03
C GLN A 54 -9.54 -15.27 27.23
N THR A 55 -8.68 -16.25 26.97
CA THR A 55 -7.87 -16.91 28.01
C THR A 55 -6.94 -15.90 28.69
N LEU A 56 -6.32 -15.02 27.90
CA LEU A 56 -5.40 -13.98 28.38
C LEU A 56 -6.12 -12.92 29.21
N ILE A 57 -7.34 -12.54 28.82
CA ILE A 57 -8.19 -11.60 29.59
C ILE A 57 -8.63 -12.22 30.92
N ASN A 58 -9.03 -13.49 30.92
CA ASN A 58 -9.44 -14.20 32.13
C ASN A 58 -8.28 -14.40 33.11
N GLU A 59 -7.09 -14.73 32.60
CA GLU A 59 -5.89 -14.86 33.43
C GLU A 59 -5.45 -13.51 34.01
N ALA A 60 -5.59 -12.43 33.24
CA ALA A 60 -5.34 -11.07 33.71
C ALA A 60 -6.33 -10.64 34.80
N LYS A 61 -7.63 -10.91 34.63
CA LYS A 61 -8.66 -10.64 35.64
C LYS A 61 -8.44 -11.44 36.93
N ALA A 62 -8.12 -12.73 36.82
CA ALA A 62 -7.86 -13.59 37.97
C ALA A 62 -6.63 -13.13 38.79
N LYS A 63 -5.66 -12.48 38.14
CA LYS A 63 -4.47 -11.89 38.80
C LYS A 63 -4.69 -10.46 39.31
N ALA A 64 -5.73 -9.76 38.84
CA ALA A 64 -6.00 -8.35 39.15
C ALA A 64 -6.97 -8.13 40.33
N ASP A 65 -7.46 -9.19 40.98
CA ASP A 65 -8.50 -9.11 42.02
C ASP A 65 -7.98 -9.45 43.44
N PRO A 66 -7.08 -8.66 44.05
CA PRO A 66 -7.15 -8.42 45.48
C PRO A 66 -8.29 -7.41 45.77
N PRO A 67 -9.03 -7.54 46.89
CA PRO A 67 -10.16 -6.65 47.18
C PRO A 67 -9.72 -5.18 47.24
N GLN A 68 -10.06 -4.40 46.20
CA GLN A 68 -9.85 -2.96 46.21
C GLN A 68 -10.82 -2.29 47.22
N PRO A 69 -10.34 -1.41 48.11
CA PRO A 69 -11.22 -0.48 48.79
C PRO A 69 -11.85 0.48 47.77
N THR A 70 -13.15 0.75 47.90
CA THR A 70 -13.97 1.65 47.08
C THR A 70 -13.29 2.99 46.74
N PRO A 71 -13.17 3.39 45.45
CA PRO A 71 -12.48 4.61 45.06
C PRO A 71 -13.35 5.89 45.18
N PRO A 72 -12.79 7.03 45.66
CA PRO A 72 -13.30 8.37 45.36
C PRO A 72 -12.94 8.81 43.92
N ALA A 73 -13.60 9.88 43.47
CA ALA A 73 -13.65 10.47 42.11
C ALA A 73 -12.36 10.44 41.25
N PRO A 74 -12.48 10.37 39.90
CA PRO A 74 -11.34 10.19 38.99
C PRO A 74 -10.42 11.42 38.95
N GLU A 75 -9.22 11.27 39.50
CA GLU A 75 -8.07 12.14 39.23
C GLU A 75 -7.44 11.77 37.87
N PRO A 76 -6.90 12.75 37.11
CA PRO A 76 -6.21 12.50 35.84
C PRO A 76 -5.03 11.53 36.02
N PRO A 77 -4.72 10.66 35.03
CA PRO A 77 -3.74 9.61 35.18
C PRO A 77 -2.36 10.19 35.52
N ALA A 78 -1.97 10.02 36.77
CA ALA A 78 -0.66 10.38 37.27
C ALA A 78 0.39 9.45 36.64
N ALA A 79 1.34 10.08 35.94
CA ALA A 79 2.69 9.64 35.59
C ALA A 79 2.83 8.28 34.87
N GLU A 80 3.59 8.28 33.76
CA GLU A 80 4.34 7.14 33.24
C GLU A 80 4.58 6.07 34.32
N GLY A 81 3.78 4.99 34.24
CA GLY A 81 3.88 3.88 35.19
C GLY A 81 5.28 3.30 35.14
N ASP A 82 5.94 3.26 36.30
CA ASP A 82 7.25 2.68 36.52
C ASP A 82 7.32 1.26 35.90
N LEU A 83 7.92 1.15 34.71
CA LEU A 83 8.06 -0.10 33.95
C LEU A 83 8.80 -1.18 34.76
N SER A 84 9.49 -0.78 35.82
CA SER A 84 10.16 -1.68 36.77
C SER A 84 9.18 -2.53 37.59
N LYS A 85 7.93 -2.06 37.76
CA LYS A 85 6.88 -2.79 38.50
C LYS A 85 6.13 -3.81 37.63
N LEU A 86 6.36 -3.80 36.31
CA LEU A 86 5.74 -4.75 35.40
C LEU A 86 6.26 -6.18 35.68
N PRO A 87 5.37 -7.18 35.65
CA PRO A 87 5.78 -8.57 35.77
C PRO A 87 6.72 -8.94 34.61
N LYS A 88 7.61 -9.91 34.82
CA LYS A 88 8.62 -10.31 33.82
C LYS A 88 8.00 -10.64 32.45
N TRP A 89 6.87 -11.34 32.42
CA TRP A 89 6.17 -11.69 31.18
C TRP A 89 5.73 -10.46 30.38
N ALA A 90 5.33 -9.37 31.04
CA ALA A 90 4.89 -8.15 30.36
C ALA A 90 6.08 -7.40 29.73
N ARG A 91 7.24 -7.42 30.42
CA ARG A 91 8.48 -6.87 29.86
C ARG A 91 8.95 -7.68 28.65
N ASP A 92 8.88 -9.01 28.74
CA ASP A 92 9.24 -9.90 27.63
C ASP A 92 8.28 -9.67 26.43
N GLN A 93 6.97 -9.50 26.68
CA GLN A 93 5.97 -9.18 25.65
C GLN A 93 6.24 -7.82 24.97
N LEU A 94 6.61 -6.79 25.74
CA LEU A 94 6.98 -5.48 25.19
C LEU A 94 8.22 -5.57 24.28
N GLY A 95 9.22 -6.36 24.68
CA GLY A 95 10.40 -6.62 23.85
C GLY A 95 10.03 -7.26 22.51
N GLN A 96 9.18 -8.30 22.53
CA GLN A 96 8.69 -8.95 21.31
C GLN A 96 7.91 -7.99 20.41
N ALA A 97 7.02 -7.18 21.00
CA ALA A 97 6.25 -6.19 20.23
C ALA A 97 7.15 -5.14 19.56
N GLN A 98 8.20 -4.69 20.26
CA GLN A 98 9.17 -3.74 19.70
C GLN A 98 10.00 -4.36 18.57
N GLU A 99 10.40 -5.63 18.69
CA GLU A 99 11.12 -6.35 17.63
C GLU A 99 10.25 -6.57 16.39
N GLN A 100 8.98 -6.92 16.60
CA GLN A 100 7.99 -7.03 15.52
C GLN A 100 7.77 -5.68 14.84
N ALA A 101 7.65 -4.59 15.61
CA ALA A 101 7.50 -3.24 15.07
C ALA A 101 8.72 -2.82 14.23
N ARG A 102 9.94 -3.10 14.72
CA ARG A 102 11.17 -2.84 13.97
C ARG A 102 11.20 -3.62 12.66
N THR A 103 10.86 -4.90 12.69
CA THR A 103 10.82 -5.76 11.50
C THR A 103 9.81 -5.23 10.47
N ALA A 104 8.61 -4.87 10.92
CA ALA A 104 7.57 -4.29 10.07
C ALA A 104 8.01 -2.94 9.46
N ALA A 105 8.71 -2.10 10.22
CA ALA A 105 9.24 -0.83 9.73
C ALA A 105 10.28 -1.04 8.62
N VAL A 106 11.19 -2.01 8.78
CA VAL A 106 12.16 -2.37 7.74
C VAL A 106 11.45 -2.85 6.48
N HIS A 107 10.46 -3.74 6.60
CA HIS A 107 9.69 -4.24 5.45
C HIS A 107 8.96 -3.10 4.71
N ALA A 108 8.32 -2.20 5.47
CA ALA A 108 7.62 -1.05 4.89
C ALA A 108 8.59 -0.07 4.20
N ALA A 109 9.78 0.13 4.75
CA ALA A 109 10.82 0.93 4.13
C ALA A 109 11.27 0.30 2.81
N VAL A 110 11.63 -0.99 2.80
CA VAL A 110 12.03 -1.74 1.60
C VAL A 110 10.99 -1.65 0.50
N LEU A 111 9.72 -1.92 0.81
CA LEU A 111 8.64 -1.87 -0.17
C LEU A 111 8.46 -0.48 -0.80
N ARG A 112 8.72 0.59 -0.03
CA ARG A 112 8.60 1.97 -0.50
C ARG A 112 9.78 2.41 -1.38
N THR A 113 11.00 2.02 -1.02
CA THR A 113 12.23 2.48 -1.69
C THR A 113 12.75 1.52 -2.77
N ALA A 114 12.37 0.25 -2.76
CA ALA A 114 12.85 -0.71 -3.75
C ALA A 114 12.55 -0.30 -5.22
N PRO A 115 11.35 0.22 -5.57
CA PRO A 115 11.06 0.61 -6.95
C PRO A 115 11.94 1.75 -7.46
N THR A 116 12.20 2.77 -6.63
CA THR A 116 13.05 3.91 -7.00
C THR A 116 14.52 3.54 -7.07
N ALA A 117 14.94 2.52 -6.33
CA ALA A 117 16.29 1.94 -6.38
C ALA A 117 16.47 0.90 -7.50
N GLY A 118 15.43 0.61 -8.30
CA GLY A 118 15.48 -0.40 -9.36
C GLY A 118 15.64 -1.83 -8.85
N ALA A 119 15.19 -2.11 -7.62
CA ALA A 119 15.33 -3.39 -6.96
C ALA A 119 14.01 -4.18 -6.92
N ASN A 120 14.10 -5.51 -6.97
CA ASN A 120 12.98 -6.40 -6.76
C ASN A 120 12.71 -6.57 -5.26
N ALA A 121 11.65 -5.93 -4.76
CA ALA A 121 11.29 -5.96 -3.35
C ALA A 121 11.10 -7.40 -2.81
N ALA A 122 10.53 -8.31 -3.61
CA ALA A 122 10.32 -9.69 -3.17
C ALA A 122 11.65 -10.44 -2.99
N ALA A 123 12.60 -10.26 -3.93
CA ALA A 123 13.92 -10.87 -3.83
C ALA A 123 14.74 -10.26 -2.67
N LEU A 124 14.58 -8.95 -2.41
CA LEU A 124 15.21 -8.29 -1.26
C LEU A 124 14.72 -8.84 0.07
N LEU A 125 13.40 -9.04 0.22
CA LEU A 125 12.80 -9.56 1.45
C LEU A 125 13.13 -11.04 1.69
N ASP A 126 13.41 -11.81 0.63
CA ASP A 126 13.88 -13.20 0.72
C ASP A 126 15.39 -13.30 1.06
N SER A 127 16.16 -12.27 0.71
CA SER A 127 17.62 -12.25 0.93
C SER A 127 17.98 -11.91 2.38
N GLN A 128 18.40 -12.93 3.14
CA GLN A 128 18.90 -12.79 4.52
C GLN A 128 20.08 -11.81 4.62
N SER A 129 20.98 -11.80 3.63
CA SER A 129 22.12 -10.88 3.60
C SER A 129 21.69 -9.42 3.41
N ALA A 130 20.69 -9.17 2.58
CA ALA A 130 20.15 -7.82 2.39
C ALA A 130 19.45 -7.35 3.67
N MET A 131 18.61 -8.20 4.28
CA MET A 131 17.92 -7.89 5.53
C MET A 131 18.89 -7.62 6.69
N THR A 132 20.00 -8.34 6.77
CA THR A 132 21.05 -8.10 7.77
C THR A 132 21.72 -6.73 7.57
N ALA A 133 22.01 -6.35 6.32
CA ALA A 133 22.60 -5.05 6.02
C ALA A 133 21.64 -3.89 6.33
N LEU A 134 20.35 -4.07 6.10
CA LEU A 134 19.33 -3.06 6.41
C LEU A 134 19.03 -2.94 7.91
N ALA A 135 19.24 -4.00 8.71
CA ALA A 135 18.97 -3.95 10.15
C ALA A 135 19.86 -2.95 10.92
N ALA A 136 21.00 -2.55 10.34
CA ALA A 136 21.91 -1.56 10.91
C ALA A 136 21.55 -0.11 10.53
N ILE A 137 20.55 0.08 9.66
CA ILE A 137 20.20 1.39 9.07
C ILE A 137 18.95 1.94 9.74
N ASP A 138 18.92 3.25 9.93
CA ASP A 138 17.71 3.94 10.36
C ASP A 138 16.66 3.89 9.22
N THR A 139 15.54 3.23 9.48
CA THR A 139 14.43 3.09 8.52
C THR A 139 13.72 4.41 8.21
N ASN A 140 13.96 5.46 9.01
CA ASN A 140 13.43 6.80 8.74
C ASN A 140 14.30 7.59 7.75
N ASP A 141 15.55 7.19 7.55
CA ASP A 141 16.43 7.81 6.56
C ASP A 141 16.26 7.11 5.20
N ALA A 142 15.34 7.63 4.40
CA ALA A 142 15.06 7.11 3.06
C ALA A 142 16.31 7.11 2.15
N THR A 143 17.25 8.03 2.37
CA THR A 143 18.49 8.11 1.57
C THR A 143 19.44 6.98 1.94
N ALA A 144 19.63 6.73 3.24
CA ALA A 144 20.44 5.61 3.72
C ALA A 144 19.85 4.26 3.30
N VAL A 145 18.52 4.10 3.39
CA VAL A 145 17.82 2.89 2.93
C VAL A 145 17.99 2.69 1.42
N ALA A 146 17.82 3.73 0.61
CA ALA A 146 18.01 3.64 -0.84
C ALA A 146 19.47 3.27 -1.19
N ALA A 147 20.45 3.93 -0.57
CA ALA A 147 21.87 3.64 -0.79
C ALA A 147 22.22 2.18 -0.45
N ALA A 148 21.68 1.66 0.65
CA ALA A 148 21.90 0.27 1.04
C ALA A 148 21.20 -0.74 0.12
N ILE A 149 20.00 -0.44 -0.36
CA ILE A 149 19.34 -1.25 -1.38
C ILE A 149 20.17 -1.27 -2.66
N THR A 150 20.67 -0.11 -3.12
CA THR A 150 21.55 -0.05 -4.30
C THR A 150 22.84 -0.85 -4.08
N ALA A 151 23.47 -0.75 -2.91
CA ALA A 151 24.66 -1.53 -2.57
C ALA A 151 24.37 -3.04 -2.55
N ALA A 152 23.21 -3.45 -2.01
CA ALA A 152 22.78 -4.85 -2.01
C ALA A 152 22.56 -5.37 -3.44
N VAL A 153 21.90 -4.59 -4.31
CA VAL A 153 21.71 -4.96 -5.72
C VAL A 153 23.05 -5.03 -6.47
N GLN A 154 23.99 -4.14 -6.20
CA GLN A 154 25.34 -4.20 -6.79
C GLN A 154 26.10 -5.45 -6.36
N ALA A 155 26.00 -5.84 -5.08
CA ALA A 155 26.60 -7.06 -4.57
C ALA A 155 25.89 -8.33 -5.06
N GLN A 156 24.58 -8.25 -5.32
CA GLN A 156 23.71 -9.37 -5.68
C GLN A 156 22.82 -8.99 -6.86
N PRO A 157 23.30 -9.12 -8.11
CA PRO A 157 22.57 -8.65 -9.30
C PRO A 157 21.20 -9.30 -9.52
N HIS A 158 20.97 -10.49 -8.96
CA HIS A 158 19.66 -11.17 -9.02
C HIS A 158 18.58 -10.44 -8.21
N LEU A 159 18.95 -9.50 -7.33
CA LEU A 159 18.02 -8.63 -6.61
C LEU A 159 17.51 -7.45 -7.45
N ALA A 160 18.12 -7.18 -8.61
CA ALA A 160 17.65 -6.11 -9.49
C ALA A 160 16.24 -6.40 -10.00
N ALA A 161 15.41 -5.37 -10.11
CA ALA A 161 14.12 -5.50 -10.78
C ALA A 161 14.35 -5.91 -12.25
N PRO A 162 13.61 -6.90 -12.76
CA PRO A 162 13.71 -7.24 -14.18
C PRO A 162 13.26 -6.03 -15.01
N VAL A 163 14.21 -5.46 -15.76
CA VAL A 163 13.93 -4.40 -16.72
C VAL A 163 13.30 -5.06 -17.96
N GLY A 164 12.00 -5.31 -17.87
CA GLY A 164 11.22 -5.76 -19.03
C GLY A 164 11.13 -4.66 -20.09
N PRO A 165 10.76 -4.99 -21.34
CA PRO A 165 10.38 -3.99 -22.33
C PRO A 165 9.41 -3.01 -21.67
N ALA A 166 9.68 -1.71 -21.80
CA ALA A 166 8.80 -0.67 -21.25
C ALA A 166 7.37 -1.07 -21.62
N ARG A 167 6.53 -1.34 -20.61
CA ARG A 167 5.13 -1.69 -20.87
C ARG A 167 4.57 -0.51 -21.63
N GLY A 168 4.28 -0.73 -22.91
CA GLY A 168 3.69 0.27 -23.81
C GLY A 168 2.26 0.56 -23.37
N GLY A 169 2.10 1.23 -22.25
CA GLY A 169 0.89 1.93 -21.85
C GLY A 169 1.34 3.36 -21.60
N ALA A 170 0.64 4.33 -22.18
CA ALA A 170 0.96 5.73 -21.93
C ALA A 170 1.02 5.97 -20.42
N ASP A 171 2.19 6.34 -19.90
CA ASP A 171 2.33 6.79 -18.53
C ASP A 171 1.53 8.08 -18.37
N PHE A 172 0.29 7.96 -17.90
CA PHE A 172 -0.59 9.09 -17.59
C PHE A 172 -0.20 9.78 -16.27
N GLY A 173 0.92 9.38 -15.66
CA GLY A 173 1.43 9.93 -14.41
C GLY A 173 2.35 11.11 -14.65
N ASN A 174 1.83 12.33 -14.39
CA ASN A 174 2.61 13.53 -14.12
C ASN A 174 3.32 14.21 -15.31
N ALA A 175 2.79 14.11 -16.52
CA ALA A 175 3.03 15.17 -17.49
C ALA A 175 2.23 16.41 -17.05
N THR A 176 2.92 17.44 -16.55
CA THR A 176 2.40 18.81 -16.66
C THR A 176 1.88 18.97 -18.09
N PRO A 177 0.64 19.43 -18.31
CA PRO A 177 0.10 19.52 -19.66
C PRO A 177 1.12 20.25 -20.54
N PRO A 178 1.65 19.63 -21.62
CA PRO A 178 2.48 20.39 -22.54
C PRO A 178 1.61 21.57 -23.00
N GLU A 179 2.16 22.79 -22.93
CA GLU A 179 1.48 23.99 -23.40
C GLU A 179 0.92 23.69 -24.79
N ARG A 180 -0.41 23.54 -24.87
CA ARG A 180 -1.08 23.32 -26.15
C ARG A 180 -0.92 24.62 -26.91
N LYS A 181 0.04 24.65 -27.84
CA LYS A 181 0.11 25.70 -28.84
C LYS A 181 -1.25 25.70 -29.56
N PRO A 182 -1.98 26.83 -29.60
CA PRO A 182 -3.31 26.87 -30.19
C PRO A 182 -3.20 26.42 -31.65
N GLY A 183 -3.96 25.38 -32.00
CA GLY A 183 -3.93 24.78 -33.34
C GLY A 183 -4.58 25.67 -34.40
N SER A 184 -5.26 26.73 -33.96
CA SER A 184 -5.89 27.72 -34.83
C SER A 184 -5.87 29.11 -34.21
N LEU A 185 -5.99 30.14 -35.06
CA LEU A 185 -6.15 31.53 -34.63
C LEU A 185 -7.36 31.71 -33.70
N HIS A 186 -8.44 30.95 -33.96
CA HIS A 186 -9.66 31.01 -33.17
C HIS A 186 -9.42 30.52 -31.73
N ASP A 187 -8.66 29.42 -31.56
CA ASP A 187 -8.22 28.92 -30.25
C ASP A 187 -7.34 29.94 -29.50
N ALA A 188 -6.44 30.62 -30.22
CA ALA A 188 -5.56 31.62 -29.63
C ALA A 188 -6.34 32.84 -29.11
N ILE A 189 -7.40 33.23 -29.81
CA ILE A 189 -8.29 34.33 -29.41
C ILE A 189 -9.14 33.91 -28.20
N ALA A 190 -9.71 32.70 -28.22
CA ALA A 190 -10.49 32.17 -27.11
C ALA A 190 -9.66 32.06 -25.82
N ALA A 191 -8.44 31.54 -25.91
CA ALA A 191 -7.52 31.44 -24.77
C ALA A 191 -7.17 32.81 -24.17
N ARG A 192 -7.08 33.87 -25.00
CA ARG A 192 -6.73 35.23 -24.57
C ARG A 192 -7.90 36.00 -23.94
N LEU A 193 -9.14 35.63 -24.24
CA LEU A 193 -10.34 36.29 -23.69
C LEU A 193 -10.81 35.67 -22.37
N ASN A 194 -10.28 34.50 -22.01
CA ASN A 194 -10.70 33.73 -20.84
C ASN A 194 -9.69 33.82 -19.66
N THR A 195 -8.81 34.83 -19.69
CA THR A 195 -7.91 35.25 -18.61
C THR A 195 -8.37 36.57 -18.03
#